data_AF-A0A7C4NIR4-F1
#
_entry.id   AF-A0A7C4NIR4-F1
#
_cell.length_a   1.000
_cell.length_b   1.000
_cell.length_c   1.000
_cell.angle_alpha   90.00
_cell.angle_beta   90.00
_cell.angle_gamma   90.00
#
_symmetry.space_group_name_H-M   'P 1'
#
loop_
_entity.id
_entity.type
_entity.pdbx_description
1 polymer ?
#
loop_
_entity_poly.entity_id
_entity_poly.type
_entity_poly.pdbx_seq_one_letter_code
_entity_poly.pdbx_strand_id
1 'polypeptide(L)'
;MSSITIAKPSRQQLEWQNMEVGLFIHFNIETYAPEWESPQSFENLPDPDVFNPVKLNTDQWMQAAKAIDAKYAILTAKHSAGFCI
;
A
#
# COMPACT_ATOMS: atom_id res chain seq x y z
N MET A 1 14.59 1.31 44.38
CA MET A 1 13.84 1.66 43.14
C MET A 1 14.24 0.65 42.08
N SER A 2 13.28 -0.06 41.48
CA SER A 2 13.56 -0.98 40.36
C SER A 2 14.06 -0.17 39.16
N SER A 3 15.19 -0.56 38.55
CA SER A 3 15.69 0.12 37.35
C SER A 3 14.83 -0.26 36.15
N ILE A 4 14.25 0.72 35.47
CA ILE A 4 13.51 0.50 34.24
C ILE A 4 14.50 0.37 33.08
N THR A 5 14.42 -0.73 32.34
CA THR A 5 15.16 -0.89 31.08
C THR A 5 14.30 -0.38 29.93
N ILE A 6 14.80 0.61 29.19
CA ILE A 6 14.10 1.18 28.04
C ILE A 6 14.30 0.26 26.83
N ALA A 7 13.20 -0.07 26.15
CA ALA A 7 13.25 -0.80 24.89
C ALA A 7 14.02 -0.01 23.82
N LYS A 8 14.95 -0.66 23.12
CA LYS A 8 15.69 -0.10 21.99
C LYS A 8 15.26 -0.80 20.70
N PRO A 9 15.29 -0.12 19.55
CA PRO A 9 14.94 -0.74 18.28
C PRO A 9 15.91 -1.89 17.94
N SER A 10 15.40 -2.94 17.30
CA SER A 10 16.23 -3.92 16.61
C SER A 10 16.96 -3.26 15.43
N ARG A 11 17.94 -3.97 14.86
CA ARG A 11 18.61 -3.51 13.63
C ARG A 11 17.61 -3.24 12.51
N GLN A 12 16.61 -4.11 12.31
CA GLN A 12 15.60 -3.94 11.26
C GLN A 12 14.69 -2.74 11.52
N GLN A 13 14.31 -2.51 12.79
CA GLN A 13 13.50 -1.34 13.15
C GLN A 13 14.29 -0.03 12.95
N LEU A 14 15.59 -0.03 13.23
CA LEU A 14 16.45 1.12 12.99
C LEU A 14 16.64 1.39 11.49
N GLU A 15 16.81 0.34 10.68
CA GLU A 15 16.86 0.45 9.22
C GLU A 15 15.55 1.04 8.66
N TRP A 16 14.40 0.59 9.16
CA TRP A 16 13.10 1.16 8.80
C TRP A 16 12.97 2.61 9.24
N GLN A 17 13.39 2.93 10.47
CA GLN A 17 13.33 4.30 10.99
C GLN A 17 14.19 5.26 10.16
N ASN A 18 15.36 4.80 9.68
CA ASN A 18 16.27 5.56 8.82
C ASN A 18 15.75 5.76 7.39
N MET A 19 14.69 5.06 6.98
CA MET A 19 14.06 5.30 5.69
C MET A 19 13.19 6.57 5.69
N GLU A 20 12.77 7.05 6.86
CA GLU A 20 12.04 8.32 7.10
C GLU A 20 10.71 8.47 6.34
N VAL A 21 10.75 8.58 5.01
CA VAL A 21 9.62 8.81 4.12
C VAL A 21 9.42 7.60 3.20
N GLY A 22 8.17 7.17 3.04
CA GLY A 22 7.78 6.13 2.10
C GLY A 22 6.44 6.42 1.45
N LEU A 23 6.11 5.65 0.41
CA LEU A 23 4.85 5.75 -0.33
C LEU A 23 3.98 4.52 -0.10
N PHE A 24 2.69 4.71 0.16
CA PHE A 24 1.72 3.61 0.21
C PHE A 24 0.75 3.74 -0.97
N ILE A 25 0.81 2.77 -1.88
CA ILE A 25 0.04 2.72 -3.13
C ILE A 25 -1.19 1.82 -2.93
N HIS A 26 -2.35 2.45 -2.87
CA HIS A 26 -3.65 1.76 -2.92
C HIS A 26 -4.09 1.69 -4.37
N PHE A 27 -4.00 0.49 -4.95
CA PHE A 27 -4.39 0.22 -6.33
C PHE A 27 -4.99 -1.19 -6.40
N ASN A 28 -6.26 -1.29 -6.79
CA ASN A 28 -6.99 -2.54 -6.86
C ASN A 28 -8.23 -2.39 -7.77
N ILE A 29 -9.05 -3.43 -7.91
CA ILE A 29 -10.33 -3.42 -8.65
C ILE A 29 -11.28 -2.31 -8.18
N GLU A 30 -11.24 -1.96 -6.89
CA GLU A 30 -12.01 -0.87 -6.29
C GLU A 30 -11.72 0.49 -6.95
N THR A 31 -10.52 0.70 -7.51
CA THR A 31 -10.17 1.91 -8.28
C THR A 31 -11.03 2.05 -9.55
N TYR A 32 -11.54 0.94 -10.08
CA TYR A 32 -12.35 0.86 -11.30
C TYR A 32 -13.83 0.62 -11.03
N ALA A 33 -14.22 0.41 -9.77
CA ALA A 33 -15.59 0.15 -9.34
C ALA A 33 -16.01 1.09 -8.18
N PRO A 34 -16.06 2.42 -8.39
CA PRO A 34 -16.30 3.39 -7.33
C PRO A 34 -17.70 3.32 -6.70
N GLU A 35 -18.67 2.76 -7.44
CA GLU A 35 -20.04 2.54 -6.98
C GLU A 35 -20.17 1.33 -6.04
N TRP A 36 -19.13 0.50 -5.95
CA TRP A 36 -19.09 -0.60 -5.01
C TRP A 36 -18.77 -0.04 -3.62
N GLU A 37 -19.79 0.04 -2.77
CA GLU A 37 -19.61 0.45 -1.38
C GLU A 37 -18.69 -0.56 -0.66
N SER A 38 -17.59 -0.04 -0.10
CA SER A 38 -16.58 -0.74 0.70
C SER A 38 -17.18 -1.85 1.60
N PRO A 39 -16.53 -3.03 1.73
CA PRO A 39 -17.19 -4.29 2.01
C PRO A 39 -17.64 -4.36 3.46
N GLN A 40 -18.92 -4.12 3.67
CA GLN A 40 -19.62 -4.71 4.81
C GLN A 40 -19.88 -6.21 4.56
N SER A 41 -19.81 -6.67 3.30
CA SER A 41 -19.95 -8.06 2.87
C SER A 41 -19.18 -8.36 1.57
N PHE A 42 -18.96 -9.65 1.25
CA PHE A 42 -18.42 -10.13 -0.04
C PHE A 42 -19.51 -10.27 -1.12
N GLU A 43 -20.63 -9.57 -0.96
CA GLU A 43 -21.72 -9.59 -1.91
C GLU A 43 -21.47 -8.57 -3.02
N ASN A 44 -21.96 -8.86 -4.23
CA ASN A 44 -21.87 -7.96 -5.39
C ASN A 44 -20.43 -7.51 -5.71
N LEU A 45 -19.44 -8.42 -5.59
CA LEU A 45 -18.06 -8.12 -5.98
C LEU A 45 -18.01 -7.60 -7.42
N PRO A 46 -17.15 -6.60 -7.73
CA PRO A 46 -16.97 -6.16 -9.10
C PRO A 46 -16.48 -7.30 -9.98
N ASP A 47 -16.96 -7.35 -11.22
CA ASP A 47 -16.47 -8.27 -12.25
C ASP A 47 -14.97 -8.00 -12.49
N PRO A 48 -14.08 -9.02 -12.40
CA PRO A 48 -12.65 -8.86 -12.67
C PRO A 48 -12.32 -8.14 -13.98
N ASP A 49 -13.15 -8.26 -15.01
CA ASP A 49 -12.92 -7.66 -16.32
C ASP A 49 -12.96 -6.12 -16.30
N VAL A 50 -13.53 -5.50 -15.25
CA VAL A 50 -13.50 -4.03 -15.09
C VAL A 50 -12.10 -3.51 -14.76
N PHE A 51 -11.22 -4.36 -14.24
CA PHE A 51 -9.84 -4.00 -13.93
C PHE A 51 -8.97 -4.03 -15.19
N ASN A 52 -8.94 -2.90 -15.92
CA ASN A 52 -8.20 -2.80 -17.18
C ASN A 52 -7.36 -1.50 -17.24
N PRO A 53 -6.18 -1.46 -16.60
CA PRO A 53 -5.37 -0.26 -16.51
C PRO A 53 -4.55 -0.01 -17.78
N VAL A 54 -5.20 0.41 -18.86
CA VAL A 54 -4.62 0.55 -20.22
C VAL A 54 -3.42 1.51 -20.35
N LYS A 55 -3.19 2.37 -19.36
CA LYS A 55 -2.06 3.32 -19.30
C LYS A 55 -1.19 3.12 -18.06
N LEU A 56 -1.23 1.93 -17.46
CA LEU A 56 -0.43 1.62 -16.28
C LEU A 56 1.06 1.83 -16.58
N ASN A 57 1.71 2.60 -15.72
CA ASN A 57 3.16 2.79 -15.76
C ASN A 57 3.67 2.89 -14.32
N THR A 58 4.17 1.79 -13.79
CA THR A 58 4.69 1.72 -12.41
C THR A 58 5.99 2.51 -12.24
N ASP A 59 6.77 2.72 -13.31
CA ASP A 59 7.94 3.60 -13.26
C ASP A 59 7.53 5.05 -12.98
N GLN A 60 6.38 5.49 -13.49
CA GLN A 60 5.87 6.83 -13.19
C GLN A 60 5.53 6.98 -11.70
N TRP A 61 5.05 5.92 -11.04
CA TRP A 61 4.84 5.92 -9.59
C TRP A 61 6.15 6.08 -8.83
N MET A 62 7.20 5.36 -9.26
CA MET A 62 8.52 5.43 -8.65
C MET A 62 9.20 6.78 -8.91
N GLN A 63 8.95 7.42 -10.06
CA GLN A 63 9.38 8.79 -10.31
C GLN A 63 8.73 9.78 -9.33
N ALA A 64 7.42 9.63 -9.06
CA ALA A 64 6.72 10.44 -8.06
C ALA A 64 7.25 10.18 -6.64
N ALA A 65 7.50 8.92 -6.27
CA ALA A 65 8.11 8.56 -4.99
C ALA A 65 9.50 9.19 -4.81
N LYS A 66 10.33 9.15 -5.86
CA LYS A 66 11.65 9.77 -5.87
C LYS A 66 11.59 11.29 -5.75
N ALA A 67 10.57 11.94 -6.32
CA ALA A 67 10.40 13.38 -6.24
C ALA A 67 10.13 13.89 -4.80
N ILE A 68 9.65 13.03 -3.91
CA ILE A 68 9.47 13.34 -2.47
C ILE A 68 10.55 12.70 -1.59
N ASP A 69 11.65 12.23 -2.20
CA ASP A 69 12.75 11.51 -1.56
C ASP A 69 12.33 10.28 -0.73
N ALA A 70 11.22 9.62 -1.12
CA ALA A 70 10.78 8.39 -0.48
C ALA A 70 11.83 7.27 -0.65
N LYS A 71 12.11 6.54 0.43
CA LYS A 71 13.10 5.45 0.46
C LYS A 71 12.49 4.06 0.29
N TYR A 72 11.17 3.96 0.37
CA TYR A 72 10.43 2.72 0.16
C TYR A 72 9.04 2.98 -0.44
N ALA A 73 8.46 1.95 -1.04
CA ALA A 73 7.07 1.92 -1.47
C ALA A 73 6.41 0.61 -1.04
N ILE A 74 5.13 0.69 -0.66
CA ILE A 74 4.28 -0.46 -0.29
C ILE A 74 3.10 -0.49 -1.25
N LEU A 75 2.84 -1.65 -1.85
CA LEU A 75 1.71 -1.88 -2.75
C LEU A 75 0.70 -2.82 -2.09
N THR A 76 -0.59 -2.52 -2.23
CA THR A 76 -1.67 -3.43 -1.86
C THR A 76 -1.77 -4.61 -2.83
N ALA A 77 -0.95 -5.64 -2.64
CA ALA A 77 -1.02 -6.87 -3.45
C ALA A 77 -2.42 -7.53 -3.42
N LYS A 78 -3.14 -7.34 -2.31
CA LYS A 78 -4.56 -7.65 -2.14
C LYS A 78 -5.15 -6.64 -1.14
N HIS A 79 -6.31 -6.06 -1.45
CA HIS A 79 -7.03 -5.16 -0.54
C HIS A 79 -8.32 -5.81 -0.02
N SER A 80 -9.32 -5.01 0.34
CA SER A 80 -10.55 -5.44 1.02
C SER A 80 -11.46 -6.27 0.12
N ALA A 81 -11.54 -5.97 -1.18
CA ALA A 81 -12.30 -6.76 -2.17
C ALA A 81 -11.75 -8.18 -2.39
N GLY A 82 -10.54 -8.49 -1.90
CA GLY A 82 -9.93 -9.81 -2.06
C GLY A 82 -9.33 -10.10 -3.44
N PHE A 83 -9.45 -9.16 -4.39
CA PHE A 83 -8.79 -9.25 -5.69
C PHE A 83 -7.27 -9.06 -5.55
N CYS A 84 -6.52 -10.02 -6.09
CA CYS A 84 -5.06 -10.04 -6.10
C CYS A 84 -4.53 -9.43 -7.40
N ILE A 85 -3.49 -8.60 -7.30
CA ILE A 85 -2.77 -8.01 -8.44
C ILE A 85 -1.37 -8.59 -8.61
#